data_AF-A0A644Z9U9-F1
#
_entry.id   AF-A0A644Z9U9-F1
#
_cell.length_a   1.000
_cell.length_b   1.000
_cell.length_c   1.000
_cell.angle_alpha   90.00
_cell.angle_beta   90.00
_cell.angle_gamma   90.00
#
_symmetry.space_group_name_H-M   'P 1'
#
loop_
_entity.id
_entity.type
_entity.pdbx_description
1 polymer ?
#
loop_
_entity_poly.entity_id
_entity_poly.type
_entity_poly.pdbx_seq_one_letter_code
_entity_poly.pdbx_strand_id
1 'polypeptide(L)'
;MPKFDIQFYDVEFLDGYFPGTFFLFDKNERVVLDFGYDVEFEILTLQNCKNPLYNSFFQYYRSEQIADLQCDYSEQIKIRIREYLLLNYRHQEPKDEY
;
A
#
# COMPACT_ATOMS: atom_id res chain seq x y z
N MET A 1 -6.12 8.51 -18.22
CA MET A 1 -5.45 7.79 -17.12
C MET A 1 -6.29 6.57 -16.82
N PRO A 2 -5.72 5.35 -16.75
CA PRO A 2 -6.47 4.23 -16.17
C PRO A 2 -6.85 4.64 -14.75
N LYS A 3 -8.13 4.54 -14.45
CA LYS A 3 -8.76 5.06 -13.23
C LYS A 3 -8.58 4.02 -12.12
N PHE A 4 -7.35 3.79 -11.68
CA PHE A 4 -7.11 2.97 -10.51
C PHE A 4 -7.23 3.83 -9.25
N ASP A 5 -7.60 3.21 -8.13
CA ASP A 5 -7.71 3.87 -6.82
C ASP A 5 -7.05 3.01 -5.74
N ILE A 6 -6.47 3.65 -4.73
CA ILE A 6 -5.81 3.01 -3.59
C ILE A 6 -6.36 3.58 -2.30
N GLN A 7 -6.89 2.69 -1.46
CA GLN A 7 -7.46 3.01 -0.16
C GLN A 7 -6.73 2.22 0.93
N PHE A 8 -6.37 2.88 2.03
CA PHE A 8 -5.61 2.29 3.13
C PHE A 8 -6.50 2.10 4.37
N TYR A 9 -6.26 1.00 5.08
CA TYR A 9 -7.00 0.55 6.26
C TYR A 9 -6.06 -0.06 7.29
N ASP A 10 -6.49 -0.08 8.56
CA ASP A 10 -5.71 -0.59 9.71
C ASP A 10 -4.24 -0.14 9.68
N VAL A 11 -4.08 1.16 9.40
CA VAL A 11 -2.80 1.79 9.23
C VAL A 11 -2.22 2.19 10.59
N GLU A 12 -0.94 1.89 10.77
CA GLU A 12 -0.15 2.38 11.90
C GLU A 12 1.05 3.19 11.40
N PHE A 13 1.58 4.07 12.24
CA PHE A 13 2.86 4.73 12.00
C PHE A 13 3.76 4.54 13.20
N LEU A 14 4.70 3.60 13.05
CA LEU A 14 5.56 3.08 14.10
C LEU A 14 7.01 3.43 13.78
N ASP A 15 7.51 4.54 14.32
CA ASP A 15 8.92 4.91 14.23
C ASP A 15 9.51 4.85 12.80
N GLY A 16 8.80 5.47 11.85
CA GLY A 16 9.22 5.47 10.43
C GLY A 16 8.78 4.23 9.63
N TYR A 17 8.19 3.23 10.28
CA TYR A 17 7.54 2.10 9.61
C TYR A 17 6.03 2.30 9.51
N PHE A 18 5.48 2.06 8.32
CA PHE A 18 4.09 2.33 7.97
C PHE A 18 3.44 1.07 7.40
N PRO A 19 2.91 0.17 8.26
CA PRO A 19 2.16 -1.00 7.85
C PRO A 19 0.66 -0.74 7.77
N GLY A 20 -0.04 -1.60 7.03
CA GLY A 20 -1.49 -1.67 7.03
C GLY A 20 -2.02 -2.62 5.96
N THR A 21 -3.29 -2.48 5.63
CA THR A 21 -3.94 -3.15 4.49
C THR A 21 -4.32 -2.11 3.46
N PHE A 22 -4.14 -2.41 2.16
CA PHE A 22 -4.69 -1.57 1.10
C PHE A 22 -5.62 -2.33 0.17
N PHE A 23 -6.57 -1.59 -0.39
CA PHE A 23 -7.39 -2.02 -1.52
C PHE A 23 -6.90 -1.28 -2.77
N LEU A 24 -6.47 -2.04 -3.77
CA LEU A 24 -6.17 -1.54 -5.10
C LEU A 24 -7.34 -1.89 -6.00
N PHE A 25 -7.98 -0.86 -6.53
CA PHE A 25 -9.05 -1.00 -7.51
C PHE A 25 -8.46 -0.74 -8.89
N ASP A 26 -8.26 -1.78 -9.71
CA ASP A 26 -7.90 -1.62 -11.13
C ASP A 26 -8.98 -2.22 -12.02
N LYS A 27 -9.55 -1.38 -12.88
CA LYS A 27 -10.68 -1.71 -13.77
C LYS A 27 -11.88 -2.27 -13.00
N ASN A 28 -11.99 -3.60 -12.93
CA ASN A 28 -13.07 -4.35 -12.29
C ASN A 28 -12.55 -5.28 -11.19
N GLU A 29 -11.25 -5.25 -10.90
CA GLU A 29 -10.63 -6.09 -9.90
C GLU A 29 -10.32 -5.26 -8.66
N ARG A 30 -10.66 -5.82 -7.51
CA ARG A 30 -10.23 -5.32 -6.21
C ARG A 30 -9.17 -6.28 -5.69
N VAL A 31 -7.96 -5.79 -5.58
CA VAL A 31 -6.85 -6.49 -4.95
C VAL A 31 -6.76 -6.05 -3.50
N VAL A 32 -6.64 -7.02 -2.59
CA VAL A 32 -6.51 -6.78 -1.15
C VAL A 32 -5.20 -7.38 -0.66
N LEU A 33 -4.29 -6.52 -0.20
CA LEU A 33 -2.97 -6.92 0.28
C LEU A 33 -2.64 -6.19 1.58
N ASP A 34 -1.89 -6.87 2.44
CA ASP A 34 -1.18 -6.18 3.52
C ASP A 34 0.11 -5.60 2.96
N PHE A 35 0.47 -4.42 3.45
CA PHE A 35 1.68 -3.74 3.06
C PHE A 35 2.47 -3.30 4.28
N GLY A 36 3.77 -3.11 4.06
CA GLY A 36 4.67 -2.45 4.99
C GLY A 36 5.57 -1.51 4.21
N TYR A 37 5.61 -0.24 4.62
CA TYR A 37 6.47 0.76 4.02
C TYR A 37 7.44 1.31 5.04
N ASP A 38 8.73 1.12 4.77
CA ASP A 38 9.80 1.78 5.52
C ASP A 38 10.08 3.13 4.89
N VAL A 39 9.82 4.21 5.62
CA VAL A 39 9.95 5.58 5.10
C VAL A 39 11.42 6.00 4.96
N GLU A 40 12.31 5.52 5.85
CA GLU A 40 13.74 5.88 5.79
C GLU A 40 14.42 5.26 4.57
N PHE A 41 14.12 3.99 4.29
CA PHE A 41 14.73 3.24 3.19
C PHE A 41 13.87 3.19 1.91
N GLU A 42 12.67 3.76 1.95
CA GLU A 42 11.67 3.73 0.88
C GLU A 42 11.32 2.30 0.39
N ILE A 43 11.38 1.32 1.31
CA ILE A 43 11.15 -0.10 1.01
C ILE A 43 9.66 -0.41 1.18
N LEU A 44 9.01 -0.78 0.08
CA LEU A 44 7.65 -1.32 0.07
C LEU A 44 7.68 -2.85 0.08
N THR A 45 6.92 -3.45 0.98
CA THR A 45 6.68 -4.90 1.03
C THR A 45 5.19 -5.17 0.87
N LEU A 46 4.85 -6.17 0.07
CA LEU A 46 3.47 -6.59 -0.20
C LEU A 46 3.28 -8.05 0.19
N GLN A 47 2.17 -8.37 0.82
CA GLN A 47 1.82 -9.76 1.15
C GLN A 47 0.31 -9.98 1.16
N ASN A 48 -0.08 -11.25 1.10
CA ASN A 48 -1.48 -11.64 1.20
C ASN A 48 -2.14 -11.14 2.49
N CYS A 49 -3.28 -10.47 2.35
CA CYS A 49 -4.07 -10.08 3.51
C CYS A 49 -4.73 -11.31 4.16
N LYS A 50 -4.41 -11.55 5.42
CA LYS A 50 -4.97 -12.67 6.22
C LYS A 50 -6.12 -12.23 7.12
N ASN A 51 -6.39 -10.93 7.22
CA ASN A 51 -7.46 -10.41 8.07
C ASN A 51 -8.83 -10.69 7.42
N PRO A 52 -9.71 -11.51 8.04
CA PRO A 52 -11.00 -11.87 7.45
C PRO A 52 -11.98 -10.69 7.37
N LEU A 53 -11.73 -9.59 8.09
CA LEU A 53 -12.50 -8.35 7.97
C LEU A 53 -12.39 -7.75 6.55
N TYR A 54 -11.20 -7.86 5.96
CA TYR A 54 -10.89 -7.29 4.65
C TYR A 54 -10.89 -8.33 3.53
N ASN A 55 -10.40 -9.54 3.84
CA ASN A 55 -10.33 -10.66 2.90
C ASN A 55 -11.37 -11.74 3.22
N SER A 56 -12.65 -11.35 3.28
CA SER A 56 -13.76 -12.26 3.62
C SER A 56 -13.93 -13.43 2.64
N PHE A 57 -13.44 -13.27 1.41
CA PHE A 57 -13.48 -14.30 0.36
C PHE A 57 -12.24 -15.20 0.36
N PHE A 58 -11.27 -14.96 1.24
CA PHE A 58 -10.01 -15.70 1.32
C PHE A 58 -9.30 -15.79 -0.04
N GLN A 59 -9.31 -14.69 -0.79
CA GLN A 59 -8.62 -14.59 -2.06
C GLN A 59 -7.14 -14.37 -1.77
N TYR A 60 -6.31 -15.31 -2.25
CA TYR A 60 -4.87 -15.26 -2.07
C TYR A 60 -4.17 -15.28 -3.43
N TYR A 61 -3.11 -14.49 -3.52
CA TYR A 61 -2.29 -14.32 -4.71
C TYR A 61 -1.02 -15.14 -4.56
N ARG A 62 -0.55 -15.73 -5.67
CA ARG A 62 0.76 -16.38 -5.74
C ARG A 62 1.86 -15.32 -5.65
N SER A 63 3.05 -15.73 -5.20
CA SER A 63 4.20 -14.82 -5.07
C SER A 63 4.54 -14.08 -6.36
N GLU A 64 4.44 -14.76 -7.52
CA GLU A 64 4.63 -14.14 -8.84
C GLU A 64 3.63 -13.00 -9.09
N GLN A 65 2.35 -13.20 -8.77
CA GLN A 65 1.32 -12.18 -8.94
C GLN A 65 1.55 -10.98 -8.02
N ILE A 66 2.02 -11.21 -6.80
CA ILE A 66 2.38 -10.12 -5.87
C ILE A 66 3.59 -9.35 -6.39
N ALA A 67 4.59 -10.05 -6.94
CA ALA A 67 5.75 -9.42 -7.56
C ALA A 67 5.36 -8.57 -8.78
N ASP A 68 4.45 -9.08 -9.63
CA ASP A 68 3.91 -8.33 -10.77
C ASP A 68 3.18 -7.06 -10.29
N LEU A 69 2.32 -7.18 -9.29
CA LEU A 69 1.63 -6.03 -8.68
C LEU A 69 2.61 -5.01 -8.10
N GLN A 70 3.69 -5.48 -7.45
CA GLN A 70 4.72 -4.61 -6.92
C GLN A 70 5.47 -3.89 -8.05
N CYS A 71 5.78 -4.58 -9.15
CA CYS A 71 6.40 -3.97 -10.33
C CYS A 71 5.51 -2.90 -10.94
N ASP A 72 4.23 -3.21 -11.14
CA ASP A 72 3.28 -2.37 -11.87
C ASP A 72 2.81 -1.15 -11.07
N TYR A 73 2.71 -1.26 -9.74
CA TYR A 73 2.06 -0.26 -8.89
C TYR A 73 2.93 0.33 -7.77
N SER A 74 4.19 -0.10 -7.60
CA SER A 74 5.02 0.34 -6.46
C SER A 74 5.11 1.85 -6.32
N GLU A 75 5.40 2.56 -7.40
CA GLU A 75 5.56 4.02 -7.37
C GLU A 75 4.24 4.74 -7.05
N GLN A 76 3.12 4.25 -7.58
CA GLN A 76 1.80 4.79 -7.29
C GLN A 76 1.38 4.50 -5.85
N ILE A 77 1.68 3.31 -5.32
CA ILE A 77 1.44 2.96 -3.92
C ILE A 77 2.25 3.90 -3.02
N LYS A 78 3.55 4.11 -3.30
CA LYS A 78 4.41 5.02 -2.53
C LYS A 78 3.89 6.46 -2.54
N ILE A 79 3.49 6.98 -3.69
CA ILE A 79 2.89 8.33 -3.78
C ILE A 79 1.65 8.42 -2.89
N ARG A 80 0.76 7.41 -2.95
CA ARG A 80 -0.46 7.40 -2.13
C ARG A 80 -0.15 7.25 -0.63
N ILE A 81 0.88 6.51 -0.27
CA ILE A 81 1.37 6.42 1.11
C ILE A 81 1.88 7.78 1.59
N ARG A 82 2.70 8.48 0.80
CA ARG A 82 3.19 9.84 1.12
C ARG A 82 2.05 10.82 1.33
N GLU A 83 1.07 10.83 0.42
CA GLU A 83 -0.13 11.66 0.56
C GLU A 83 -0.90 11.32 1.85
N TYR A 84 -1.04 10.03 2.18
CA TYR A 84 -1.71 9.60 3.41
C TYR A 84 -0.94 10.05 4.65
N LEU A 85 0.38 9.87 4.67
CA LEU A 85 1.27 10.27 5.77
C LEU A 85 1.23 11.78 6.01
N LEU A 86 1.25 12.57 4.95
CA LEU A 86 1.13 14.02 5.02
C LEU A 86 -0.22 14.45 5.62
N LEU A 87 -1.32 13.87 5.12
CA LEU A 87 -2.67 14.25 5.53
C LEU A 87 -3.02 13.81 6.97
N ASN A 88 -2.57 12.62 7.40
CA ASN A 88 -2.99 12.02 8.66
C ASN A 88 -1.95 12.15 9.78
N TYR A 89 -0.65 12.19 9.46
CA TYR A 89 0.43 12.25 10.45
C TYR A 89 1.26 13.52 10.38
N ARG A 90 1.01 14.41 9.39
CA ARG A 90 1.85 15.59 9.08
C ARG A 90 3.32 15.21 8.87
N HIS A 91 3.57 13.98 8.46
CA HIS A 91 4.90 13.51 8.14
C HIS A 91 5.25 13.99 6.72
N GLN A 92 6.35 14.74 6.61
CA GLN A 92 6.93 15.15 5.34
C GLN A 92 8.22 14.36 5.16
N GLU A 93 8.39 13.74 4.00
CA GLU A 93 9.66 13.10 3.72
C GLU A 93 10.73 14.19 3.54
N PRO A 94 11.98 13.96 3.98
CA PRO A 94 13.06 14.95 3.85
C PRO A 94 13.31 15.43 2.41
N LYS A 95 12.81 14.70 1.41
CA LYS A 95 12.98 14.96 -0.02
C LYS A 95 11.83 15.77 -0.64
N ASP A 96 10.78 16.10 0.12
CA ASP A 96 9.65 16.92 -0.35
C ASP A 96 9.98 18.43 -0.45
N GLU A 97 11.18 18.85 -0.04
CA GLU A 97 11.70 20.21 -0.20
C GLU A 97 12.46 20.40 -1.53
N TYR A 98 11.85 20.22 -2.70
CA TYR A 98 12.40 20.75 -3.97
C TYR A 98 11.32 21.12 -5.00
#